data_AF-A0A3D9APG3-F1
#
_entry.id   AF-A0A3D9APG3-F1
#
_cell.length_a   1.000
_cell.length_b   1.000
_cell.length_c   1.000
_cell.angle_alpha   90.00
_cell.angle_beta   90.00
_cell.angle_gamma   90.00
#
_symmetry.space_group_name_H-M   'P 1'
#
loop_
_entity.id
_entity.type
_entity.pdbx_description
1 polymer ?
#
loop_
_entity_poly.entity_id
_entity_poly.type
_entity_poly.pdbx_seq_one_letter_code
_entity_poly.pdbx_strand_id
1 'polypeptide(L)'
;MKRIISLTFILVSSLFLAQNTKYTDAEIKKKLDSIKAEGNLLFSLENSSWQSTDLARENKKINENFGGYLTYKSNDTVKTVILHKDKSLVIAEYSFTKNSKKPIKENLSQRNLNSNENNLKNIRSKVISQLSDPKYEVGVPNGFNLNIITIPFEESYKNYVITGSSEANVIPFGNDYLFITDKEGNIISNKKFHSRLIPTMTSMPEGGIVTMSTHSHLKTNPFISATDICTFKLYAPFTKLEEFSVYSPALDGYMIYNYKKDSLIKSKDFK
;
A
#
# COMPACT_ATOMS: atom_id res chain seq x y z
N MET A 1 36.58 67.45 2.02
CA MET A 1 36.39 66.76 3.32
C MET A 1 35.24 65.77 3.17
N LYS A 2 35.52 64.48 3.37
CA LYS A 2 34.63 63.35 3.02
C LYS A 2 33.47 63.22 4.01
N ARG A 3 32.23 63.16 3.52
CA ARG A 3 31.06 62.74 4.31
C ARG A 3 30.98 61.21 4.25
N ILE A 4 31.17 60.55 5.39
CA ILE A 4 30.97 59.11 5.54
C ILE A 4 29.50 58.91 5.90
N ILE A 5 28.72 58.37 4.97
CA ILE A 5 27.36 57.89 5.21
C ILE A 5 27.51 56.44 5.69
N SER A 6 27.22 56.21 6.97
CA SER A 6 27.17 54.86 7.54
C SER A 6 25.86 54.20 7.09
N LEU A 7 25.91 53.25 6.17
CA LEU A 7 24.77 52.38 5.84
C LEU A 7 24.73 51.23 6.85
N THR A 8 23.78 51.30 7.78
CA THR A 8 23.44 50.17 8.65
C THR A 8 22.62 49.17 7.83
N PHE A 9 23.26 48.07 7.41
CA PHE A 9 22.58 46.95 6.76
C PHE A 9 21.88 46.12 7.85
N ILE A 10 20.56 46.31 8.01
CA ILE A 10 19.76 45.43 8.87
C ILE A 10 19.59 44.11 8.12
N LEU A 11 20.40 43.12 8.50
CA LEU A 11 20.27 41.75 8.04
C LEU A 11 19.00 41.15 8.68
N VAL A 12 17.87 41.25 7.98
CA VAL A 12 16.66 40.50 8.37
C VAL A 12 16.91 39.04 8.02
N SER A 13 17.48 38.30 8.96
CA SER A 13 17.54 36.84 8.89
C SER A 13 16.11 36.31 8.93
N SER A 14 15.60 35.85 7.79
CA SER A 14 14.39 35.03 7.74
C SER A 14 14.68 33.71 8.42
N LEU A 15 14.43 33.66 9.73
CA LEU A 15 14.25 32.41 10.46
C LEU A 15 13.04 31.71 9.84
N PHE A 16 13.29 30.82 8.89
CA PHE A 16 12.34 29.78 8.52
C PHE A 16 12.19 28.85 9.73
N LEU A 17 11.38 29.28 10.71
CA LEU A 17 10.87 28.40 11.74
C LEU A 17 10.16 27.26 11.01
N ALA A 18 10.64 26.04 11.22
CA ALA A 18 9.92 24.83 10.84
C ALA A 18 8.54 24.89 11.52
N GLN A 19 7.53 25.37 10.80
CA GLN A 19 6.18 25.43 11.32
C GLN A 19 5.74 23.98 11.51
N ASN A 20 5.55 23.57 12.76
CA ASN A 20 4.82 22.34 13.05
C ASN A 20 3.43 22.50 12.44
N THR A 21 3.12 21.77 11.38
CA THR A 21 1.80 21.78 10.75
C THR A 21 0.77 21.39 11.79
N LYS A 22 0.03 22.38 12.31
CA LYS A 22 -1.08 22.13 13.22
C LYS A 22 -2.30 21.79 12.37
N TYR A 23 -2.81 20.57 12.56
CA TYR A 23 -4.06 20.15 11.93
C TYR A 23 -5.22 20.35 12.92
N THR A 24 -6.33 20.87 12.44
CA THR A 24 -7.60 20.83 13.15
C THR A 24 -8.15 19.40 13.18
N ASP A 25 -9.03 19.10 14.13
CA ASP A 25 -9.66 17.77 14.20
C ASP A 25 -10.47 17.44 12.94
N ALA A 26 -11.07 18.44 12.31
CA ALA A 26 -11.79 18.28 11.04
C ALA A 26 -10.85 17.90 9.88
N GLU A 27 -9.67 18.51 9.79
CA GLU A 27 -8.65 18.17 8.79
C GLU A 27 -8.07 16.78 9.02
N ILE A 28 -7.79 16.43 10.29
CA ILE A 28 -7.37 15.08 10.67
C ILE A 28 -8.43 14.08 10.23
N LYS A 29 -9.70 14.29 10.58
CA LYS A 29 -10.79 13.40 10.20
C LYS A 29 -10.89 13.23 8.69
N LYS A 30 -10.89 14.34 7.92
CA LYS A 30 -10.93 14.30 6.46
C LYS A 30 -9.75 13.51 5.88
N LYS A 31 -8.55 13.68 6.44
CA LYS A 31 -7.36 12.95 6.01
C LYS A 31 -7.47 11.45 6.31
N LEU A 32 -7.94 11.08 7.50
CA LEU A 32 -8.17 9.69 7.90
C LEU A 32 -9.25 9.03 7.02
N ASP A 33 -10.35 9.72 6.72
CA ASP A 33 -11.39 9.21 5.83
C ASP A 33 -10.83 8.92 4.43
N SER A 34 -9.99 9.82 3.89
CA SER A 34 -9.30 9.61 2.61
C SER A 34 -8.29 8.45 2.65
N ILE A 35 -7.49 8.33 3.71
CA ILE A 35 -6.53 7.23 3.88
C ILE A 35 -7.26 5.90 3.98
N LYS A 36 -8.38 5.84 4.72
CA LYS A 36 -9.19 4.64 4.85
C LYS A 36 -9.78 4.22 3.51
N ALA A 37 -10.31 5.17 2.73
CA ALA A 37 -10.84 4.88 1.40
C ALA A 37 -9.76 4.30 0.46
N GLU A 38 -8.56 4.88 0.46
CA GLU A 38 -7.43 4.38 -0.31
C GLU A 38 -6.98 2.99 0.17
N GLY A 39 -6.84 2.79 1.49
CA GLY A 39 -6.47 1.50 2.08
C GLY A 39 -7.49 0.40 1.79
N ASN A 40 -8.78 0.74 1.77
CA ASN A 40 -9.85 -0.18 1.37
C ASN A 40 -9.78 -0.56 -0.11
N LEU A 41 -9.41 0.38 -0.99
CA LEU A 41 -9.19 0.09 -2.41
C LEU A 41 -7.98 -0.84 -2.59
N LEU A 42 -6.86 -0.55 -1.93
CA LEU A 42 -5.67 -1.41 -1.96
C LEU A 42 -5.99 -2.82 -1.47
N PHE A 43 -6.67 -2.94 -0.34
CA PHE A 43 -7.12 -4.22 0.20
C PHE A 43 -8.01 -4.97 -0.79
N SER A 44 -8.96 -4.29 -1.42
CA SER A 44 -9.87 -4.93 -2.38
C SER A 44 -9.12 -5.55 -3.55
N LEU A 45 -8.15 -4.82 -4.11
CA LEU A 45 -7.31 -5.31 -5.20
C LEU A 45 -6.40 -6.46 -4.77
N GLU A 46 -5.68 -6.30 -3.66
CA GLU A 46 -4.70 -7.30 -3.23
C GLU A 46 -5.39 -8.58 -2.73
N ASN A 47 -6.49 -8.47 -1.99
CA ASN A 47 -7.28 -9.62 -1.56
C ASN A 47 -7.82 -10.40 -2.77
N SER A 48 -8.37 -9.73 -3.78
CA SER A 48 -8.79 -10.40 -5.03
C SER A 48 -7.61 -11.05 -5.76
N SER A 49 -6.41 -10.47 -5.69
CA SER A 49 -5.19 -11.05 -6.28
C SER A 49 -4.79 -12.34 -5.57
N TRP A 50 -4.85 -12.36 -4.24
CA TRP A 50 -4.54 -13.54 -3.42
C TRP A 50 -5.51 -14.68 -3.71
N GLN A 51 -6.83 -14.42 -3.57
CA GLN A 51 -7.85 -15.45 -3.81
C GLN A 51 -7.78 -16.01 -5.23
N SER A 52 -7.51 -15.16 -6.22
CA SER A 52 -7.35 -15.62 -7.61
C SER A 52 -6.09 -16.46 -7.82
N THR A 53 -5.00 -16.11 -7.14
CA THR A 53 -3.76 -16.87 -7.22
C THR A 53 -3.95 -18.23 -6.59
N ASP A 54 -4.62 -18.32 -5.43
CA ASP A 54 -4.94 -19.60 -4.78
C ASP A 54 -5.76 -20.50 -5.71
N LEU A 55 -6.85 -19.98 -6.27
CA LEU A 55 -7.68 -20.71 -7.25
C LEU A 55 -6.88 -21.14 -8.49
N ALA A 56 -5.98 -20.29 -8.98
CA ALA A 56 -5.11 -20.61 -10.11
C ALA A 56 -4.09 -21.71 -9.77
N ARG A 57 -3.59 -21.75 -8.53
CA ARG A 57 -2.66 -22.78 -8.05
C ARG A 57 -3.34 -24.12 -7.83
N GLU A 58 -4.59 -24.11 -7.36
CA GLU A 58 -5.41 -25.32 -7.19
C GLU A 58 -5.79 -25.96 -8.54
N ASN A 59 -5.99 -25.15 -9.59
CA ASN A 59 -6.26 -25.66 -10.92
C ASN A 59 -4.98 -26.09 -11.66
N LYS A 60 -4.75 -27.40 -11.78
CA LYS A 60 -3.53 -27.97 -12.41
C LYS A 60 -3.18 -27.35 -13.77
N LYS A 61 -4.16 -27.20 -14.68
CA LYS A 61 -3.93 -26.68 -16.05
C LYS A 61 -3.49 -25.21 -16.03
N ILE A 62 -4.09 -24.41 -15.15
CA ILE A 62 -3.73 -22.99 -14.98
C ILE A 62 -2.38 -22.87 -14.27
N ASN A 63 -2.16 -23.63 -13.20
CA ASN A 63 -0.93 -23.62 -12.43
C ASN A 63 0.30 -23.98 -13.27
N GLU A 64 0.19 -25.01 -14.13
CA GLU A 64 1.24 -25.42 -15.07
C GLU A 64 1.69 -24.29 -16.00
N ASN A 65 0.83 -23.30 -16.25
CA ASN A 65 1.07 -22.22 -17.19
C ASN A 65 1.03 -20.82 -16.55
N PHE A 66 1.07 -20.74 -15.22
CA PHE A 66 0.99 -19.48 -14.48
C PHE A 66 2.23 -18.60 -14.71
N GLY A 67 2.05 -17.38 -15.22
CA GLY A 67 3.09 -16.38 -15.44
C GLY A 67 2.95 -15.09 -14.63
N GLY A 68 1.93 -15.01 -13.77
CA GLY A 68 1.61 -13.84 -12.97
C GLY A 68 0.14 -13.44 -13.13
N TYR A 69 -0.20 -12.26 -12.63
CA TYR A 69 -1.56 -11.74 -12.68
C TYR A 69 -1.58 -10.23 -12.91
N LEU A 70 -2.74 -9.73 -13.34
CA LEU A 70 -3.10 -8.32 -13.30
C LEU A 70 -4.43 -8.18 -12.58
N THR A 71 -4.55 -7.16 -11.75
CA THR A 71 -5.76 -6.89 -10.97
C THR A 71 -6.16 -5.45 -11.16
N TYR A 72 -7.44 -5.21 -11.43
CA TYR A 72 -7.96 -3.88 -11.62
C TYR A 72 -9.45 -3.79 -11.27
N LYS A 73 -9.88 -2.59 -10.92
CA LYS A 73 -11.30 -2.29 -10.70
C LYS A 73 -12.01 -2.12 -12.06
N SER A 74 -13.19 -2.71 -12.17
CA SER A 74 -14.09 -2.60 -13.31
C SER A 74 -15.49 -2.32 -12.77
N ASN A 75 -15.88 -1.04 -12.72
CA ASN A 75 -17.09 -0.57 -12.03
C ASN A 75 -17.10 -1.05 -10.55
N ASP A 76 -18.17 -1.69 -10.09
CA ASP A 76 -18.28 -2.21 -8.72
C ASP A 76 -17.65 -3.59 -8.52
N THR A 77 -16.92 -4.09 -9.53
CA THR A 77 -16.22 -5.38 -9.47
C THR A 77 -14.71 -5.19 -9.47
N VAL A 78 -14.00 -6.10 -8.82
CA VAL A 78 -12.55 -6.25 -8.98
C VAL A 78 -12.31 -7.47 -9.85
N LYS A 79 -11.53 -7.30 -10.91
CA LYS A 79 -11.13 -8.36 -11.83
C LYS A 79 -9.67 -8.68 -11.62
N THR A 80 -9.38 -9.98 -11.54
CA THR A 80 -8.02 -10.50 -11.59
C THR A 80 -7.91 -11.44 -12.79
N VAL A 81 -6.95 -11.17 -13.67
CA VAL A 81 -6.61 -12.04 -14.79
C VAL A 81 -5.29 -12.73 -14.53
N ILE A 82 -5.25 -14.04 -14.77
CA ILE A 82 -4.05 -14.86 -14.70
C ILE A 82 -3.41 -14.89 -16.08
N LEU A 83 -2.12 -14.57 -16.13
CA LEU A 83 -1.36 -14.53 -17.36
C LEU A 83 -0.68 -15.87 -17.61
N HIS A 84 -0.54 -16.24 -18.87
CA HIS A 84 0.34 -17.32 -19.30
C HIS A 84 1.81 -17.02 -18.93
N LYS A 85 2.68 -18.04 -18.86
CA LYS A 85 4.12 -17.93 -18.53
C LYS A 85 4.87 -16.87 -19.34
N ASP A 86 4.58 -16.77 -20.63
CA ASP A 86 5.14 -15.77 -21.55
C ASP A 86 4.45 -14.39 -21.46
N LYS A 87 3.40 -14.28 -20.65
CA LYS A 87 2.56 -13.09 -20.43
C LYS A 87 1.88 -12.56 -21.71
N SER A 88 1.69 -13.43 -22.71
CA SER A 88 1.07 -13.08 -24.00
C SER A 88 -0.45 -13.19 -23.98
N LEU A 89 -0.99 -14.07 -23.13
CA LEU A 89 -2.41 -14.40 -23.04
C LEU A 89 -2.92 -14.36 -21.60
N VAL A 90 -4.22 -14.12 -21.45
CA VAL A 90 -4.99 -14.43 -20.24
C VAL A 90 -5.41 -15.89 -20.31
N ILE A 91 -5.16 -16.65 -19.24
CA ILE A 91 -5.51 -18.08 -19.13
C ILE A 91 -6.63 -18.34 -18.13
N ALA A 92 -6.89 -17.40 -17.22
CA ALA A 92 -8.05 -17.41 -16.34
C ALA A 92 -8.44 -15.97 -15.95
N GLU A 93 -9.71 -15.73 -15.65
CA GLU A 93 -10.25 -14.48 -15.13
C GLU A 93 -11.19 -14.77 -13.98
N TYR A 94 -11.03 -14.04 -12.89
CA TYR A 94 -11.87 -14.12 -11.70
C TYR A 94 -12.40 -12.71 -11.37
N SER A 95 -13.70 -12.60 -11.10
CA SER A 95 -14.35 -11.35 -10.72
C SER A 95 -14.90 -11.44 -9.31
N PHE A 96 -14.70 -10.39 -8.51
CA PHE A 96 -15.11 -10.31 -7.12
C PHE A 96 -15.94 -9.06 -6.86
N THR A 97 -16.81 -9.13 -5.86
CA THR A 97 -17.50 -7.98 -5.26
C THR A 97 -17.35 -8.03 -3.75
N LYS A 98 -17.43 -6.86 -3.10
CA LYS A 98 -17.48 -6.73 -1.64
C LYS A 98 -16.36 -7.48 -0.87
N ASN A 99 -15.17 -7.59 -1.46
CA ASN A 99 -14.02 -8.31 -0.88
C ASN A 99 -14.32 -9.78 -0.52
N SER A 100 -15.22 -10.43 -1.27
CA SER A 100 -15.55 -11.85 -1.10
C SER A 100 -14.31 -12.74 -1.26
N LYS A 101 -14.26 -13.84 -0.49
CA LYS A 101 -13.25 -14.90 -0.67
C LYS A 101 -13.47 -15.72 -1.94
N LYS A 102 -14.71 -15.78 -2.43
CA LYS A 102 -15.08 -16.51 -3.64
C LYS A 102 -15.42 -15.54 -4.78
N PRO A 103 -15.00 -15.83 -6.01
CA PRO A 103 -15.38 -15.02 -7.15
C PRO A 103 -16.88 -15.15 -7.41
N ILE A 104 -17.49 -14.06 -7.87
CA ILE A 104 -18.88 -14.05 -8.37
C ILE A 104 -18.96 -14.56 -9.82
N LYS A 105 -17.83 -14.58 -10.53
CA LYS A 105 -17.70 -15.08 -11.90
C LYS A 105 -16.28 -15.56 -12.14
N GLU A 106 -16.16 -16.70 -12.81
CA GLU A 106 -14.90 -17.25 -13.30
C GLU A 106 -14.98 -17.51 -14.81
N ASN A 107 -13.84 -17.40 -15.48
CA ASN A 107 -13.65 -17.79 -16.87
C ASN A 107 -12.27 -18.40 -17.04
N LEU A 108 -12.19 -19.68 -17.40
CA LEU A 108 -10.94 -20.43 -17.53
C LEU A 108 -10.50 -20.60 -19.00
N SER A 109 -11.14 -19.87 -19.92
CA SER A 109 -10.81 -19.89 -21.34
C SER A 109 -9.66 -18.94 -21.64
N GLN A 110 -8.77 -19.37 -22.53
CA GLN A 110 -7.67 -18.54 -23.00
C GLN A 110 -8.20 -17.41 -23.89
N ARG A 111 -7.63 -16.21 -23.75
CA ARG A 111 -7.91 -15.07 -24.61
C ARG A 111 -6.74 -14.10 -24.67
N ASN A 112 -6.73 -13.25 -25.69
CA ASN A 112 -5.82 -12.11 -25.73
C ASN A 112 -6.10 -11.13 -24.60
N LEU A 113 -5.06 -10.41 -24.16
CA LEU A 113 -5.21 -9.27 -23.27
C LEU A 113 -6.00 -8.16 -23.98
N ASN A 114 -6.91 -7.51 -23.27
CA ASN A 114 -7.55 -6.29 -23.77
C ASN A 114 -6.62 -5.07 -23.62
N SER A 115 -7.02 -3.92 -24.16
CA SER A 115 -6.20 -2.70 -24.14
C SER A 115 -5.82 -2.24 -22.74
N ASN A 116 -6.73 -2.33 -21.77
CA ASN A 116 -6.45 -1.97 -20.37
C ASN A 116 -5.43 -2.92 -19.73
N GLU A 117 -5.60 -4.23 -19.91
CA GLU A 117 -4.68 -5.26 -19.40
C GLU A 117 -3.28 -5.12 -20.02
N ASN A 118 -3.20 -4.90 -21.33
CA ASN A 118 -1.92 -4.63 -22.00
C ASN A 118 -1.25 -3.38 -21.43
N ASN A 119 -2.02 -2.31 -21.22
CA ASN A 119 -1.48 -1.10 -20.64
C ASN A 119 -0.96 -1.31 -19.22
N LEU A 120 -1.76 -1.92 -18.33
CA LEU A 120 -1.34 -2.24 -16.96
C LEU A 120 -0.11 -3.15 -16.92
N LYS A 121 -0.04 -4.14 -17.81
CA LYS A 121 1.14 -5.01 -17.95
C LYS A 121 2.39 -4.22 -18.30
N ASN A 122 2.28 -3.28 -19.25
CA ASN A 122 3.39 -2.45 -19.70
C ASN A 122 3.84 -1.48 -18.60
N ILE A 123 2.90 -0.79 -17.95
CA ILE A 123 3.19 0.09 -16.80
C ILE A 123 3.91 -0.67 -15.70
N ARG A 124 3.36 -1.81 -15.27
CA ARG A 124 3.97 -2.61 -14.19
C ARG A 124 5.37 -3.09 -14.55
N SER A 125 5.58 -3.54 -15.80
CA SER A 125 6.90 -3.99 -16.27
C SER A 125 7.92 -2.85 -16.27
N LYS A 126 7.51 -1.66 -16.71
CA LYS A 126 8.39 -0.47 -16.74
C LYS A 126 8.67 0.09 -15.35
N VAL A 127 7.71 0.04 -14.43
CA VAL A 127 7.96 0.39 -13.03
C VAL A 127 9.00 -0.56 -12.44
N ILE A 128 8.79 -1.87 -12.57
CA ILE A 128 9.73 -2.89 -12.04
C ILE A 128 11.15 -2.67 -12.56
N SER A 129 11.34 -2.37 -13.85
CA SER A 129 12.69 -2.14 -14.38
C SER A 129 13.35 -0.90 -13.77
N GLN A 130 12.59 0.15 -13.49
CA GLN A 130 13.10 1.37 -12.85
C GLN A 130 13.38 1.19 -11.36
N LEU A 131 12.66 0.31 -10.65
CA LEU A 131 12.89 0.08 -9.20
C LEU A 131 14.27 -0.50 -8.88
N SER A 132 14.99 -1.00 -9.88
CA SER A 132 16.39 -1.42 -9.73
C SER A 132 17.37 -0.25 -9.55
N ASP A 133 16.95 0.98 -9.87
CA ASP A 133 17.77 2.18 -9.66
C ASP A 133 17.97 2.42 -8.15
N PRO A 134 19.22 2.41 -7.65
CA PRO A 134 19.51 2.57 -6.22
C PRO A 134 18.93 3.83 -5.60
N LYS A 135 18.64 4.88 -6.38
CA LYS A 135 18.05 6.13 -5.88
C LYS A 135 16.66 5.95 -5.26
N TYR A 136 15.94 4.88 -5.63
CA TYR A 136 14.63 4.58 -5.08
C TYR A 136 14.70 3.77 -3.78
N GLU A 137 15.88 3.25 -3.44
CA GLU A 137 16.15 2.51 -2.21
C GLU A 137 15.15 1.37 -1.93
N VAL A 138 14.67 0.70 -2.99
CA VAL A 138 13.75 -0.43 -2.89
C VAL A 138 14.54 -1.71 -2.64
N GLY A 139 14.45 -2.24 -1.43
CA GLY A 139 15.02 -3.52 -1.04
C GLY A 139 13.94 -4.58 -0.79
N VAL A 140 14.27 -5.84 -1.05
CA VAL A 140 13.45 -7.00 -0.65
C VAL A 140 14.04 -7.56 0.65
N PRO A 141 13.35 -7.48 1.79
CA PRO A 141 13.83 -8.08 3.03
C PRO A 141 13.92 -9.60 2.92
N ASN A 142 14.94 -10.21 3.52
CA ASN A 142 15.12 -11.67 3.53
C ASN A 142 13.89 -12.37 4.12
N GLY A 143 13.33 -13.36 3.42
CA GLY A 143 12.13 -14.08 3.85
C GLY A 143 10.80 -13.41 3.45
N PHE A 144 10.86 -12.24 2.80
CA PHE A 144 9.68 -11.49 2.37
C PHE A 144 9.68 -11.30 0.84
N ASN A 145 8.53 -10.92 0.31
CA ASN A 145 8.35 -10.57 -1.10
C ASN A 145 7.75 -9.17 -1.24
N LEU A 146 7.92 -8.55 -2.41
CA LEU A 146 7.26 -7.29 -2.75
C LEU A 146 6.11 -7.55 -3.72
N ASN A 147 4.96 -6.95 -3.44
CA ASN A 147 3.82 -6.91 -4.34
C ASN A 147 3.58 -5.48 -4.82
N ILE A 148 3.20 -5.35 -6.10
CA ILE A 148 2.91 -4.05 -6.72
C ILE A 148 1.43 -3.98 -7.05
N ILE A 149 0.75 -3.00 -6.46
CA ILE A 149 -0.65 -2.66 -6.73
C ILE A 149 -0.67 -1.39 -7.57
N THR A 150 -1.06 -1.52 -8.84
CA THR A 150 -1.15 -0.39 -9.79
C THR A 150 -2.59 0.09 -9.91
N ILE A 151 -2.82 1.37 -9.64
CA ILE A 151 -4.13 2.02 -9.69
C ILE A 151 -4.06 3.18 -10.70
N PRO A 152 -4.93 3.19 -11.73
CA PRO A 152 -5.10 4.36 -12.58
C PRO A 152 -5.50 5.59 -11.76
N PHE A 153 -4.86 6.72 -12.00
CA PHE A 153 -5.09 7.97 -11.28
C PHE A 153 -4.94 9.15 -12.23
N GLU A 154 -6.07 9.73 -12.65
CA GLU A 154 -6.11 10.79 -13.68
C GLU A 154 -5.38 10.35 -14.96
N GLU A 155 -4.40 11.11 -15.45
CA GLU A 155 -3.53 10.76 -16.58
C GLU A 155 -2.24 10.03 -16.16
N SER A 156 -2.25 9.41 -14.98
CA SER A 156 -1.08 8.83 -14.31
C SER A 156 -1.44 7.51 -13.65
N TYR A 157 -0.44 6.88 -13.01
CA TYR A 157 -0.66 5.68 -12.20
C TYR A 157 -0.03 5.81 -10.83
N LYS A 158 -0.79 5.42 -9.79
CA LYS A 158 -0.24 5.12 -8.48
C LYS A 158 0.22 3.67 -8.45
N ASN A 159 1.48 3.45 -8.10
CA ASN A 159 2.06 2.12 -7.96
C ASN A 159 2.50 1.95 -6.52
N TYR A 160 1.69 1.25 -5.74
CA TYR A 160 2.01 0.91 -4.35
C TYR A 160 2.87 -0.33 -4.34
N VAL A 161 4.01 -0.27 -3.66
CA VAL A 161 4.84 -1.44 -3.37
C VAL A 161 4.64 -1.76 -1.91
N ILE A 162 4.15 -2.96 -1.61
CA ILE A 162 3.93 -3.45 -0.24
C ILE A 162 4.73 -4.72 -0.01
N THR A 163 5.11 -4.95 1.24
CA THR A 163 5.77 -6.19 1.63
C THR A 163 4.73 -7.27 1.95
N GLY A 164 4.96 -8.46 1.42
CA GLY A 164 4.21 -9.68 1.73
C GLY A 164 5.09 -10.71 2.44
N SER A 165 4.43 -11.59 3.19
CA SER A 165 5.00 -12.77 3.82
C SER A 165 4.03 -13.95 3.69
N SER A 166 4.59 -15.15 3.56
CA SER A 166 3.88 -16.42 3.71
C SER A 166 4.11 -17.06 5.10
N GLU A 167 4.91 -16.42 5.96
CA GLU A 167 5.18 -16.92 7.30
C GLU A 167 3.94 -16.80 8.19
N ALA A 168 3.64 -17.87 8.92
CA ALA A 168 2.56 -17.88 9.89
C ALA A 168 2.86 -16.92 11.05
N ASN A 169 1.81 -16.31 11.60
CA ASN A 169 1.87 -15.41 12.77
C ASN A 169 2.70 -14.13 12.60
N VAL A 170 2.93 -13.68 11.35
CA VAL A 170 3.64 -12.43 11.04
C VAL A 170 2.76 -11.51 10.21
N ILE A 171 2.67 -10.24 10.60
CA ILE A 171 2.13 -9.16 9.76
C ILE A 171 3.30 -8.33 9.24
N PRO A 172 3.55 -8.28 7.90
CA PRO A 172 4.73 -7.65 7.32
C PRO A 172 4.53 -6.13 7.12
N PHE A 173 4.38 -5.36 8.20
CA PHE A 173 4.28 -3.90 8.07
C PHE A 173 5.60 -3.28 7.57
N GLY A 174 5.47 -2.14 6.91
CA GLY A 174 6.59 -1.34 6.44
C GLY A 174 7.30 -1.88 5.20
N ASN A 175 8.47 -1.29 4.92
CA ASN A 175 9.18 -1.40 3.65
C ASN A 175 8.23 -1.23 2.44
N ASP A 176 7.50 -0.12 2.47
CA ASP A 176 6.40 0.16 1.56
C ASP A 176 6.49 1.56 0.95
N TYR A 177 6.02 1.66 -0.29
CA TYR A 177 6.32 2.76 -1.18
C TYR A 177 5.10 3.12 -2.01
N LEU A 178 5.05 4.38 -2.45
CA LEU A 178 4.19 4.86 -3.51
C LEU A 178 5.04 5.49 -4.60
N PHE A 179 4.92 4.98 -5.82
CA PHE A 179 5.48 5.58 -7.02
C PHE A 179 4.36 6.13 -7.88
N ILE A 180 4.45 7.41 -8.26
CA ILE A 180 3.58 8.00 -9.27
C ILE A 180 4.31 7.93 -10.61
N THR A 181 3.63 7.44 -11.63
CA THR A 181 4.15 7.43 -12.99
C THR A 181 3.28 8.23 -13.94
N ASP A 182 3.89 8.72 -15.02
CA ASP A 182 3.14 9.17 -16.18
C ASP A 182 2.39 8.00 -16.87
N LYS A 183 1.67 8.31 -17.96
CA LYS A 183 0.90 7.35 -18.75
C LYS A 183 1.76 6.34 -19.50
N GLU A 184 3.05 6.62 -19.70
CA GLU A 184 4.02 5.71 -20.28
C GLU A 184 4.70 4.83 -19.24
N GLY A 185 4.48 5.06 -17.95
CA GLY A 185 5.04 4.30 -16.84
C GLY A 185 6.41 4.78 -16.35
N ASN A 186 6.87 5.98 -16.74
CA ASN A 186 8.06 6.60 -16.15
C ASN A 186 7.75 7.12 -14.75
N ILE A 187 8.60 6.84 -13.78
CA ILE A 187 8.43 7.34 -12.40
C ILE A 187 8.70 8.85 -12.38
N ILE A 188 7.69 9.63 -11.99
CA ILE A 188 7.77 11.10 -11.89
C ILE A 188 7.82 11.57 -10.43
N SER A 189 7.37 10.74 -9.50
CA SER A 189 7.44 11.03 -8.06
C SER A 189 7.45 9.73 -7.26
N ASN A 190 8.08 9.76 -6.10
CA ASN A 190 8.08 8.64 -5.18
C ASN A 190 7.91 9.11 -3.73
N LYS A 191 7.33 8.24 -2.92
CA LYS A 191 7.20 8.41 -1.48
C LYS A 191 7.45 7.08 -0.79
N LYS A 192 8.43 7.07 0.12
CA LYS A 192 8.66 5.97 1.07
C LYS A 192 7.76 6.19 2.28
N PHE A 193 6.86 5.26 2.58
CA PHE A 193 6.03 5.35 3.80
C PHE A 193 6.86 4.89 5.00
N HIS A 194 7.43 3.68 4.91
CA HIS A 194 8.35 3.13 5.87
C HIS A 194 9.64 2.67 5.19
N SER A 195 10.79 3.14 5.69
CA SER A 195 12.08 2.76 5.12
C SER A 195 12.55 1.37 5.51
N ARG A 196 11.94 0.77 6.53
CA ARG A 196 12.31 -0.52 7.10
C ARG A 196 11.09 -1.40 7.25
N LEU A 197 11.33 -2.70 7.23
CA LEU A 197 10.34 -3.69 7.64
C LEU A 197 10.09 -3.56 9.15
N ILE A 198 8.83 -3.66 9.56
CA ILE A 198 8.35 -3.61 10.93
C ILE A 198 7.49 -4.88 11.14
N PRO A 199 8.11 -6.07 11.21
CA PRO A 199 7.32 -7.30 11.29
C PRO A 199 6.66 -7.38 12.66
N THR A 200 5.33 -7.49 12.68
CA THR A 200 4.56 -7.69 13.91
C THR A 200 4.32 -9.18 14.10
N MET A 201 4.83 -9.71 15.21
CA MET A 201 4.50 -11.07 15.66
C MET A 201 3.11 -11.09 16.29
N THR A 202 2.27 -12.05 15.91
CA THR A 202 0.86 -12.10 16.34
C THR A 202 0.58 -13.17 17.38
N SER A 203 1.62 -13.84 17.86
CA SER A 203 1.58 -14.83 18.93
C SER A 203 2.77 -14.60 19.85
N MET A 204 2.55 -14.64 21.16
CA MET A 204 3.66 -14.65 22.10
C MET A 204 4.23 -16.07 22.26
N PRO A 205 5.50 -16.20 22.68
CA PRO A 205 5.99 -17.44 23.26
C PRO A 205 5.03 -17.93 24.35
N GLU A 206 4.84 -19.25 24.46
CA GLU A 206 3.96 -19.89 25.46
C GLU A 206 2.44 -19.64 25.29
N GLY A 207 1.99 -19.21 24.09
CA GLY A 207 0.57 -19.17 23.76
C GLY A 207 -0.19 -17.92 24.23
N GLY A 208 0.52 -16.90 24.71
CA GLY A 208 -0.04 -15.59 25.02
C GLY A 208 -0.71 -14.93 23.82
N ILE A 209 -1.83 -14.25 24.06
CA ILE A 209 -2.64 -13.61 23.01
C ILE A 209 -2.16 -12.18 22.81
N VAL A 210 -1.78 -11.83 21.59
CA VAL A 210 -1.54 -10.43 21.20
C VAL A 210 -2.90 -9.81 20.84
N THR A 211 -3.32 -8.81 21.60
CA THR A 211 -4.63 -8.15 21.44
C THR A 211 -4.55 -6.86 20.61
N MET A 212 -3.36 -6.25 20.53
CA MET A 212 -3.10 -5.04 19.77
C MET A 212 -1.63 -4.96 19.33
N SER A 213 -1.39 -4.38 18.15
CA SER A 213 -0.05 -4.03 17.67
C SER A 213 0.04 -2.53 17.43
N THR A 214 1.19 -1.95 17.77
CA THR A 214 1.46 -0.51 17.62
C THR A 214 2.86 -0.28 17.07
N HIS A 215 2.99 0.62 16.10
CA HIS A 215 4.28 1.25 15.77
C HIS A 215 4.18 2.77 15.72
N SER A 216 5.33 3.45 15.61
CA SER A 216 5.39 4.91 15.62
C SER A 216 5.81 5.47 14.26
N HIS A 217 5.18 6.55 13.82
CA HIS A 217 5.58 7.28 12.61
C HIS A 217 6.47 8.48 12.93
N LEU A 218 7.27 8.89 11.94
CA LEU A 218 8.04 10.12 12.00
C LEU A 218 7.13 11.35 11.89
N LYS A 219 7.56 12.49 12.45
CA LYS A 219 6.83 13.76 12.34
C LYS A 219 6.55 14.19 10.90
N THR A 220 7.42 13.82 9.97
CA THR A 220 7.31 14.12 8.53
C THR A 220 6.26 13.27 7.81
N ASN A 221 5.83 12.14 8.39
CA ASN A 221 4.76 11.27 7.88
C ASN A 221 3.74 11.01 9.00
N PRO A 222 3.01 12.05 9.44
CA PRO A 222 2.31 12.04 10.73
C PRO A 222 1.04 11.18 10.75
N PHE A 223 0.64 10.61 9.62
CA PHE A 223 -0.58 9.79 9.52
C PHE A 223 -0.24 8.33 9.28
N ILE A 224 -1.06 7.43 9.81
CA ILE A 224 -1.15 6.03 9.38
C ILE A 224 -1.29 5.99 7.86
N SER A 225 -0.65 5.03 7.20
CA SER A 225 -0.66 4.95 5.75
C SER A 225 -1.80 4.07 5.24
N ALA A 226 -2.13 4.23 3.95
CA ALA A 226 -3.07 3.34 3.28
C ALA A 226 -2.52 1.91 3.17
N THR A 227 -1.19 1.76 3.10
CA THR A 227 -0.50 0.47 3.08
C THR A 227 -0.56 -0.22 4.43
N ASP A 228 -0.46 0.50 5.56
CA ASP A 228 -0.72 -0.06 6.89
C ASP A 228 -2.13 -0.68 6.98
N ILE A 229 -3.14 0.07 6.53
CA ILE A 229 -4.53 -0.42 6.53
C ILE A 229 -4.67 -1.64 5.64
N CYS A 230 -4.13 -1.59 4.42
CA CYS A 230 -4.16 -2.71 3.48
C CYS A 230 -3.54 -3.97 4.09
N THR A 231 -2.28 -3.87 4.55
CA THR A 231 -1.53 -4.98 5.15
C THR A 231 -2.25 -5.52 6.37
N PHE A 232 -2.73 -4.68 7.28
CA PHE A 232 -3.47 -5.17 8.43
C PHE A 232 -4.74 -5.93 8.03
N LYS A 233 -5.53 -5.40 7.08
CA LYS A 233 -6.75 -6.09 6.63
C LYS A 233 -6.48 -7.43 5.94
N LEU A 234 -5.36 -7.54 5.21
CA LEU A 234 -4.95 -8.79 4.56
C LEU A 234 -4.60 -9.87 5.58
N TYR A 235 -3.85 -9.52 6.63
CA TYR A 235 -3.28 -10.51 7.55
C TYR A 235 -4.06 -10.72 8.85
N ALA A 236 -4.71 -9.69 9.39
CA ALA A 236 -5.45 -9.76 10.66
C ALA A 236 -6.48 -10.91 10.71
N PRO A 237 -7.22 -11.26 9.63
CA PRO A 237 -8.15 -12.40 9.63
C PRO A 237 -7.53 -13.76 9.94
N PHE A 238 -6.21 -13.90 9.82
CA PHE A 238 -5.46 -15.13 10.14
C PHE A 238 -4.88 -15.11 11.56
N THR A 239 -5.27 -14.12 12.37
CA THR A 239 -4.71 -13.85 13.70
C THR A 239 -5.85 -13.56 14.68
N LYS A 240 -5.51 -13.29 15.95
CA LYS A 240 -6.46 -12.82 16.97
C LYS A 240 -6.57 -11.29 17.05
N LEU A 241 -5.78 -10.54 16.27
CA LEU A 241 -5.78 -9.08 16.30
C LEU A 241 -7.02 -8.52 15.62
N GLU A 242 -7.71 -7.61 16.28
CA GLU A 242 -8.82 -6.82 15.69
C GLU A 242 -8.45 -5.37 15.41
N GLU A 243 -7.47 -4.86 16.14
CA GLU A 243 -7.04 -3.47 16.08
C GLU A 243 -5.54 -3.36 15.87
N PHE A 244 -5.17 -2.33 15.12
CA PHE A 244 -3.81 -1.91 14.88
C PHE A 244 -3.74 -0.40 15.08
N SER A 245 -2.64 0.09 15.65
CA SER A 245 -2.49 1.52 15.86
C SER A 245 -1.14 2.06 15.42
N VAL A 246 -1.13 3.34 15.08
CA VAL A 246 0.09 4.10 14.81
C VAL A 246 0.15 5.29 15.75
N TYR A 247 1.21 5.38 16.53
CA TYR A 247 1.52 6.59 17.30
C TYR A 247 2.07 7.68 16.37
N SER A 248 1.52 8.89 16.50
CA SER A 248 1.97 10.07 15.77
C SER A 248 2.48 11.14 16.73
N PRO A 249 3.81 11.33 16.84
CA PRO A 249 4.39 12.40 17.65
C PRO A 249 4.01 13.81 17.16
N ALA A 250 3.63 13.96 15.89
CA ALA A 250 3.24 15.24 15.31
C ALA A 250 1.76 15.58 15.57
N LEU A 251 0.90 14.57 15.73
CA LEU A 251 -0.51 14.76 16.06
C LEU A 251 -0.82 14.59 17.55
N ASP A 252 0.17 14.19 18.34
CA ASP A 252 0.06 13.88 19.77
C ASP A 252 -1.09 12.91 20.06
N GLY A 253 -0.95 11.69 19.53
CA GLY A 253 -1.92 10.62 19.74
C GLY A 253 -1.75 9.44 18.80
N TYR A 254 -2.68 8.50 18.92
CA TYR A 254 -2.75 7.26 18.16
C TYR A 254 -3.81 7.34 17.07
N MET A 255 -3.49 6.80 15.90
CA MET A 255 -4.49 6.48 14.89
C MET A 255 -4.79 4.99 15.00
N ILE A 256 -6.01 4.66 15.38
CA ILE A 256 -6.44 3.30 15.70
C ILE A 256 -7.37 2.83 14.59
N TYR A 257 -6.99 1.74 13.93
CA TYR A 257 -7.77 1.07 12.89
C TYR A 257 -8.33 -0.25 13.41
N ASN A 258 -9.65 -0.43 13.31
CA ASN A 258 -10.34 -1.69 13.61
C ASN A 258 -10.85 -2.30 12.29
N TYR A 259 -10.35 -3.48 11.92
CA TYR A 259 -10.66 -4.07 10.61
C TYR A 259 -12.05 -4.72 10.54
N LYS A 260 -12.60 -5.15 11.69
CA LYS A 260 -13.96 -5.72 11.78
C LYS A 260 -15.03 -4.66 11.56
N LYS A 261 -14.82 -3.47 12.13
CA LYS A 261 -15.74 -2.33 12.06
C LYS A 261 -15.45 -1.40 10.87
N ASP A 262 -14.32 -1.58 10.20
CA ASP A 262 -13.77 -0.67 9.19
C ASP A 262 -13.75 0.80 9.68
N SER A 263 -13.29 1.00 10.92
CA SER A 263 -13.22 2.30 11.57
C SER A 263 -11.78 2.74 11.77
N LEU A 264 -11.49 4.00 11.42
CA LEU A 264 -10.21 4.65 11.66
C LEU A 264 -10.45 5.93 12.45
N ILE A 265 -9.87 6.03 13.65
CA ILE A 265 -10.05 7.18 14.54
C ILE A 265 -8.70 7.67 15.08
N LYS A 266 -8.66 8.94 15.50
CA LYS A 266 -7.59 9.45 16.35
C LYS A 266 -8.02 9.34 17.82
N SER A 267 -7.13 8.86 18.69
CA SER A 267 -7.29 8.84 20.15
C SER A 267 -6.03 9.41 20.81
N LYS A 268 -6.15 10.00 22.01
CA LYS A 268 -4.96 10.39 22.79
C LYS A 268 -4.32 9.20 23.49
N ASP A 269 -5.15 8.28 23.98
CA ASP A 269 -4.74 7.10 24.75
C ASP A 269 -5.29 5.81 24.13
N PHE A 270 -4.70 4.68 24.50
CA PHE A 270 -5.29 3.36 24.27
C PHE A 270 -6.51 3.17 25.19
N LYS A 271 -7.58 2.59 24.65
CA LYS A 271 -8.75 2.20 25.46
C LYS A 271 -8.47 0.94 26.25
#